data_AF-A0A842LQ22-F1
#
_entry.id   AF-A0A842LQ22-F1
#
_cell.length_a   1.000
_cell.length_b   1.000
_cell.length_c   1.000
_cell.angle_alpha   90.00
_cell.angle_beta   90.00
_cell.angle_gamma   90.00
#
_symmetry.space_group_name_H-M   'P 1'
#
loop_
_entity.id
_entity.type
_entity.pdbx_description
1 polymer ?
#
loop_
_entity_poly.entity_id
_entity_poly.type
_entity_poly.pdbx_seq_one_letter_code
_entity_poly.pdbx_strand_id
1 'polypeptide(L)'
;AVFTGSESIYFNEKISQLQKEYGFKCMAMSGADIFDLQSYISEKPIDVLIGNSYCGRAAEENGIPLMRVGFPVYDRLGSQRIRIAGYSGGIEFVDSLTNLIIERYYDEGYEISDVSDADESCCIR
;
A
#
# COMPACT_ATOMS: atom_id res chain seq x y z
N ALA A 1 -6.22 3.02 1.53
CA ALA A 1 -6.63 4.39 1.13
C ALA A 1 -5.69 4.88 0.04
N VAL A 2 -6.13 5.84 -0.79
CA VAL A 2 -5.31 6.42 -1.87
C VAL A 2 -5.24 7.93 -1.70
N PHE A 3 -4.03 8.46 -1.71
CA PHE A 3 -3.75 9.88 -1.56
C PHE A 3 -3.06 10.39 -2.83
N THR A 4 -3.45 11.57 -3.29
CA THR A 4 -2.76 12.27 -4.38
C THR A 4 -2.57 13.73 -4.03
N GLY A 5 -1.37 14.25 -4.29
CA GLY A 5 -1.04 15.67 -4.09
C GLY A 5 -1.60 16.60 -5.17
N SER A 6 -2.07 16.06 -6.30
CA SER A 6 -2.73 16.87 -7.33
C SER A 6 -4.21 17.04 -7.01
N GLU A 7 -4.70 18.27 -6.99
CA GLU A 7 -6.13 18.56 -6.96
C GLU A 7 -6.75 18.21 -8.31
N SER A 8 -7.56 17.15 -8.35
CA SER A 8 -8.23 16.72 -9.57
C SER A 8 -9.60 16.12 -9.25
N ILE A 9 -10.63 16.73 -9.83
CA ILE A 9 -12.02 16.25 -9.71
C ILE A 9 -12.16 14.89 -10.40
N TYR A 10 -11.53 14.73 -11.57
CA TYR A 10 -11.58 13.51 -12.38
C TYR A 10 -11.08 12.26 -11.62
N PHE A 11 -10.13 12.44 -10.70
CA PHE A 11 -9.56 11.34 -9.92
C PHE A 11 -10.59 10.73 -8.96
N ASN A 12 -11.28 11.59 -8.21
CA ASN A 12 -12.29 11.15 -7.24
C ASN A 12 -13.50 10.51 -7.92
N GLU A 13 -13.92 11.04 -9.06
CA GLU A 13 -14.99 10.45 -9.87
C GLU A 13 -14.62 9.05 -10.34
N LYS A 14 -13.40 8.87 -10.88
CA LYS A 14 -12.95 7.59 -11.41
C LYS A 14 -12.77 6.54 -10.31
N ILE A 15 -12.25 6.92 -9.14
CA ILE A 15 -12.18 6.00 -8.01
C ILE A 15 -13.58 5.61 -7.53
N SER A 16 -14.51 6.55 -7.48
CA SER A 16 -15.89 6.27 -7.08
C SER A 16 -16.59 5.30 -8.04
N GLN A 17 -16.26 5.35 -9.33
CA GLN A 17 -16.74 4.38 -10.32
C GLN A 17 -16.15 2.99 -10.08
N LEU A 18 -14.84 2.87 -9.89
CA LEU A 18 -14.16 1.60 -9.62
C LEU A 18 -14.67 0.93 -8.34
N GLN A 19 -14.96 1.71 -7.30
CA GLN A 19 -15.53 1.18 -6.05
C GLN A 19 -16.89 0.51 -6.26
N LYS A 20 -17.74 1.09 -7.13
CA LYS A 20 -19.05 0.51 -7.47
C LYS A 20 -18.93 -0.76 -8.28
N GLU A 21 -17.96 -0.81 -9.18
CA GLU A 21 -17.74 -1.96 -10.08
C GLU A 21 -17.23 -3.19 -9.32
N TYR A 22 -16.23 -3.01 -8.46
CA TYR A 22 -15.56 -4.11 -7.76
C TYR A 22 -16.04 -4.31 -6.31
N GLY A 23 -16.96 -3.47 -5.83
CA GLY A 23 -17.61 -3.65 -4.52
C GLY A 23 -16.73 -3.42 -3.30
N PHE A 24 -15.64 -2.66 -3.42
CA PHE A 24 -14.75 -2.35 -2.29
C PHE A 24 -14.92 -0.91 -1.79
N LYS A 25 -14.75 -0.71 -0.48
CA LYS A 25 -14.77 0.63 0.15
C LYS A 25 -13.33 1.13 0.33
N CYS A 26 -12.96 2.20 -0.37
CA CYS A 26 -11.67 2.84 -0.19
C CYS A 26 -11.85 4.35 0.07
N MET A 27 -11.04 4.91 0.97
CA MET A 27 -10.92 6.36 1.08
C MET A 27 -9.98 6.87 -0.01
N ALA A 28 -10.40 7.89 -0.75
CA ALA A 28 -9.56 8.58 -1.72
C ALA A 28 -9.55 10.08 -1.41
N MET A 29 -8.37 10.67 -1.29
CA MET A 29 -8.18 12.09 -1.03
C MET A 29 -7.31 12.71 -2.13
N SER A 30 -7.81 13.79 -2.71
CA SER A 30 -7.10 14.59 -3.72
C SER A 30 -6.64 15.92 -3.13
N GLY A 31 -5.45 16.38 -3.52
CA GLY A 31 -4.81 17.56 -2.91
C GLY A 31 -4.29 17.30 -1.50
N ALA A 32 -4.11 16.03 -1.12
CA ALA A 32 -3.63 15.66 0.20
C ALA A 32 -2.09 15.59 0.21
N ASP A 33 -1.51 15.97 1.33
CA ASP A 33 -0.08 15.92 1.55
C ASP A 33 0.34 14.69 2.39
N ILE A 34 1.62 14.64 2.76
CA ILE A 34 2.17 13.55 3.58
C ILE A 34 1.74 13.67 5.04
N PHE A 35 1.44 14.88 5.49
CA PHE A 35 0.98 15.12 6.85
C PHE A 35 -0.47 14.63 7.03
N ASP A 36 -1.32 14.83 6.04
CA ASP A 36 -2.67 14.26 5.96
C ASP A 36 -2.61 12.72 5.95
N LEU A 37 -1.69 12.15 5.16
CA LEU A 37 -1.43 10.71 5.15
C LEU A 37 -1.02 10.22 6.54
N GLN A 38 -0.11 10.91 7.21
CA GLN A 38 0.35 10.54 8.55
C GLN A 38 -0.79 10.61 9.58
N SER A 39 -1.61 11.66 9.53
CA SER A 39 -2.79 11.81 10.38
C SER A 39 -3.76 10.65 10.16
N TYR A 40 -3.98 10.26 8.90
CA TYR A 40 -4.82 9.11 8.55
C TYR A 40 -4.26 7.79 9.09
N ILE A 41 -2.96 7.55 9.00
CA ILE A 41 -2.31 6.35 9.54
C ILE A 41 -2.50 6.27 11.06
N SER A 42 -2.42 7.40 11.75
CA SER A 42 -2.64 7.45 13.20
C SER A 42 -4.10 7.15 13.59
N GLU A 43 -5.08 7.59 12.79
CA GLU A 43 -6.50 7.27 13.02
C GLU A 43 -6.85 5.83 12.68
N LYS A 44 -6.22 5.29 11.62
CA LYS A 44 -6.48 3.95 11.10
C LYS A 44 -5.16 3.26 10.78
N PRO A 45 -4.73 2.28 11.60
CA PRO A 45 -3.49 1.56 11.32
C PRO A 45 -3.61 0.83 9.97
N ILE A 46 -2.52 0.87 9.21
CA ILE A 46 -2.40 0.20 7.91
C ILE A 46 -1.27 -0.83 7.99
N ASP A 47 -1.41 -1.92 7.25
CA ASP A 47 -0.42 -3.00 7.27
C ASP A 47 0.80 -2.71 6.39
N VAL A 48 0.57 -2.09 5.23
CA VAL A 48 1.60 -1.78 4.23
C VAL A 48 1.40 -0.38 3.68
N LEU A 49 2.50 0.37 3.59
CA LEU A 49 2.54 1.67 2.93
C LEU A 49 3.23 1.54 1.57
N ILE A 50 2.60 2.04 0.50
CA ILE A 50 3.18 2.10 -0.84
C ILE A 50 3.34 3.56 -1.23
N GLY A 51 4.56 3.99 -1.54
CA GLY A 51 4.81 5.39 -1.88
C GLY A 51 6.25 5.73 -2.21
N ASN A 52 6.56 7.02 -2.15
CA ASN A 52 7.88 7.57 -2.44
C ASN A 52 8.77 7.62 -1.19
N SER A 53 10.03 8.07 -1.34
CA SER A 53 10.97 8.15 -0.20
C SER A 53 10.55 9.13 0.89
N TYR A 54 9.71 10.13 0.58
CA TYR A 54 9.24 11.07 1.61
C TYR A 54 8.35 10.40 2.66
N CYS A 55 7.67 9.31 2.28
CA CYS A 55 6.89 8.49 3.20
C CYS A 55 7.76 7.71 4.19
N GLY A 56 9.09 7.69 4.02
CA GLY A 56 10.03 6.96 4.88
C GLY A 56 9.92 7.36 6.35
N ARG A 57 9.82 8.66 6.64
CA ARG A 57 9.68 9.16 8.02
C ARG A 57 8.36 8.73 8.65
N ALA A 58 7.26 8.84 7.92
CA ALA A 58 5.95 8.42 8.40
C ALA A 58 5.90 6.90 8.63
N ALA A 59 6.60 6.11 7.79
CA ALA A 59 6.70 4.67 7.94
C ALA A 59 7.49 4.27 9.20
N GLU A 60 8.65 4.89 9.43
CA GLU A 60 9.51 4.66 10.59
C GLU A 60 8.80 5.02 11.91
N GLU A 61 8.12 6.17 11.96
CA GLU A 61 7.41 6.64 13.16
C GLU A 61 6.24 5.72 13.56
N ASN A 62 5.58 5.08 12.58
CA ASN A 62 4.45 4.18 12.82
C ASN A 62 4.84 2.69 12.81
N GLY A 63 6.10 2.34 12.55
CA GLY A 63 6.56 0.95 12.46
C GLY A 63 5.95 0.16 11.30
N ILE A 64 5.64 0.81 10.18
CA ILE A 64 4.94 0.21 9.04
C ILE A 64 5.95 -0.09 7.92
N PRO A 65 5.90 -1.27 7.28
CA PRO A 65 6.75 -1.56 6.13
C PRO A 65 6.40 -0.66 4.93
N LEU A 66 7.42 -0.02 4.35
CA LEU A 66 7.29 0.89 3.21
C LEU A 66 7.83 0.26 1.92
N MET A 67 6.91 -0.03 0.99
CA MET A 67 7.24 -0.36 -0.39
C MET A 67 7.48 0.93 -1.19
N ARG A 68 8.72 1.12 -1.65
CA ARG A 68 9.11 2.32 -2.40
C ARG A 68 8.79 2.17 -3.88
N VAL A 69 7.64 2.69 -4.28
CA VAL A 69 7.11 2.61 -5.64
C VAL A 69 6.59 3.98 -6.04
N GLY A 70 7.08 4.47 -7.17
CA GLY A 70 6.74 5.78 -7.71
C GLY A 70 7.94 6.73 -7.71
N PHE A 71 7.65 8.02 -7.57
CA PHE A 71 8.63 9.08 -7.70
C PHE A 71 8.43 10.14 -6.60
N PRO A 72 9.50 10.74 -6.05
CA PRO A 72 10.91 10.41 -6.23
C PRO A 72 11.40 9.31 -5.26
N VAL A 73 12.36 8.48 -5.70
CA VAL A 73 13.07 7.54 -4.83
C VAL A 73 14.55 7.90 -4.80
N TYR A 74 14.99 8.61 -3.75
CA TYR A 74 16.36 9.12 -3.64
C TYR A 74 17.23 8.39 -2.61
N ASP A 75 16.62 7.59 -1.75
CA ASP A 75 17.30 6.85 -0.68
C ASP A 75 17.82 5.48 -1.13
N ARG A 76 17.41 5.00 -2.30
CA ARG A 76 17.85 3.72 -2.88
C ARG A 76 18.36 3.89 -4.30
N LEU A 77 19.62 3.54 -4.52
CA LEU A 77 20.24 3.54 -5.84
C LEU A 77 19.68 2.41 -6.71
N GLY A 78 19.36 2.71 -7.97
CA GLY A 78 18.87 1.73 -8.93
C GLY A 78 17.35 1.54 -8.92
N SER A 79 16.62 2.20 -8.01
CA SER A 79 15.15 2.15 -7.96
C SER A 79 14.48 2.55 -9.28
N GLN A 80 15.11 3.46 -10.03
CA GLN A 80 14.65 3.89 -11.36
C GLN A 80 14.77 2.81 -12.44
N ARG A 81 15.55 1.74 -12.21
CA ARG A 81 15.71 0.61 -13.14
C ARG A 81 14.74 -0.53 -12.85
N ILE A 82 14.14 -0.53 -11.66
CA ILE A 82 13.17 -1.53 -11.24
C ILE A 82 11.89 -1.33 -12.04
N ARG A 83 11.36 -2.42 -12.60
CA ARG A 83 10.18 -2.37 -13.44
C ARG A 83 8.97 -2.64 -12.57
N ILE A 84 7.99 -1.76 -12.63
CA ILE A 84 6.71 -1.93 -11.91
C ILE A 84 5.58 -2.31 -12.88
N ALA A 85 5.73 -1.93 -14.16
CA ALA A 85 4.70 -2.14 -15.19
C ALA A 85 5.08 -3.23 -16.20
N GLY A 86 4.06 -3.78 -16.86
CA GLY A 86 4.19 -4.90 -17.79
C GLY A 86 4.25 -6.26 -17.08
N TYR A 87 4.30 -7.36 -17.83
CA TYR A 87 4.29 -8.71 -17.24
C TYR A 87 5.49 -8.97 -16.32
N SER A 88 6.70 -8.61 -16.76
CA SER A 88 7.89 -8.79 -15.93
C SER A 88 7.87 -7.89 -14.70
N GLY A 89 7.42 -6.63 -14.84
CA GLY A 89 7.35 -5.70 -13.72
C GLY A 89 6.25 -6.06 -12.73
N GLY A 90 5.13 -6.62 -13.20
CA GLY A 90 4.05 -7.10 -12.34
C GLY A 90 4.47 -8.28 -11.48
N ILE A 91 5.24 -9.23 -12.05
CA ILE A 91 5.82 -10.34 -11.28
C ILE A 91 6.80 -9.80 -10.23
N GLU A 92 7.76 -8.95 -10.64
CA GLU A 92 8.72 -8.32 -9.71
C GLU A 92 8.02 -7.51 -8.60
N PHE A 93 6.93 -6.83 -8.93
CA PHE A 93 6.14 -6.04 -7.99
C PHE A 93 5.44 -6.93 -6.97
N VAL A 94 4.76 -8.00 -7.42
CA VAL A 94 4.09 -8.94 -6.52
C VAL A 94 5.10 -9.63 -5.63
N ASP A 95 6.22 -10.12 -6.18
CA ASP A 95 7.27 -10.76 -5.41
C ASP A 95 7.83 -9.81 -4.33
N SER A 96 8.08 -8.55 -4.69
CA SER A 96 8.57 -7.54 -3.75
C SER A 96 7.56 -7.22 -2.65
N LEU A 97 6.28 -7.12 -2.99
CA LEU A 97 5.20 -6.87 -2.03
C LEU A 97 5.03 -8.05 -1.07
N THR A 98 5.01 -9.28 -1.58
CA THR A 98 4.87 -10.49 -0.77
C THR A 98 6.08 -10.67 0.15
N ASN A 99 7.30 -10.48 -0.35
CA ASN A 99 8.49 -10.54 0.48
C ASN A 99 8.48 -9.49 1.60
N LEU A 100 8.00 -8.27 1.34
CA LEU A 100 7.88 -7.23 2.35
C LEU A 100 6.92 -7.62 3.49
N ILE A 101 5.78 -8.23 3.15
CA ILE A 101 4.80 -8.71 4.14
C ILE A 101 5.42 -9.85 4.97
N ILE A 102 6.12 -10.77 4.31
CA ILE A 102 6.77 -11.90 4.95
C ILE A 102 7.88 -11.43 5.90
N GLU A 103 8.72 -10.49 5.47
CA GLU A 103 9.80 -9.90 6.29
C GLU A 103 9.23 -9.30 7.57
N ARG A 104 8.13 -8.54 7.45
CA ARG A 104 7.42 -7.99 8.61
C ARG A 104 6.88 -9.08 9.53
N TYR A 105 6.30 -10.15 8.98
CA TYR A 105 5.73 -11.25 9.75
C TYR A 105 6.79 -12.01 10.57
N TYR A 106 7.96 -12.26 9.99
CA TYR A 106 9.04 -12.97 10.69
C TYR A 106 9.80 -12.09 11.70
N ASP A 107 9.98 -10.80 11.42
CA ASP A 107 10.67 -9.88 12.34
C ASP A 107 9.89 -9.62 13.64
N GLU A 108 8.55 -9.64 13.60
CA GLU A 108 7.71 -9.45 14.78
C GLU A 108 7.55 -10.69 15.66
N GLY A 109 8.02 -11.86 15.21
CA GLY A 109 8.03 -13.09 15.99
C GLY A 109 6.65 -13.44 16.58
N TYR A 110 5.73 -13.94 15.76
CA TYR A 110 4.46 -14.47 16.27
C TYR A 110 4.56 -15.99 16.48
N GLU A 111 4.15 -16.46 17.66
CA GLU A 111 3.81 -17.88 17.85
C GLU A 111 2.52 -18.15 17.09
N ILE A 112 2.50 -19.25 16.33
CA ILE A 112 1.29 -19.72 15.63
C ILE A 112 0.26 -20.10 16.70
N SER A 113 -0.62 -19.17 17.10
CA SER A 113 -1.86 -19.51 17.78
C SER A 113 -2.85 -19.96 16.72
N ASP A 114 -2.82 -21.27 16.49
CA ASP A 114 -3.83 -22.14 15.88
C ASP A 114 -4.56 -21.68 14.61
N VAL A 115 -4.39 -22.50 13.58
CA VAL A 115 -5.21 -22.58 12.38
C VAL A 115 -6.65 -22.95 12.75
N SER A 116 -7.47 -21.94 13.04
CA SER A 116 -8.94 -21.95 12.95
C SER A 116 -9.33 -20.49 12.72
N ASP A 117 -9.68 -20.05 11.52
CA ASP A 117 -10.80 -20.56 10.76
C ASP A 117 -10.50 -20.54 9.25
N ALA A 118 -10.67 -21.69 8.64
CA ALA A 118 -10.98 -21.77 7.22
C ALA A 118 -12.38 -21.16 7.02
N ASP A 119 -12.45 -19.88 6.69
CA ASP A 119 -13.67 -19.32 6.11
C ASP A 119 -13.79 -19.79 4.65
N GLU A 120 -14.27 -21.02 4.50
CA GLU A 120 -14.85 -21.65 3.30
C GLU A 120 -16.12 -20.92 2.79
N SER A 121 -16.21 -19.59 2.91
CA SER A 121 -17.40 -18.84 2.44
C SER A 121 -17.17 -17.98 1.19
N CYS A 122 -15.94 -17.80 0.71
CA CYS A 122 -15.67 -17.01 -0.49
C CYS A 122 -15.36 -17.87 -1.73
N CYS A 123 -16.21 -18.87 -1.97
CA CYS A 123 -16.37 -19.47 -3.30
C CYS A 123 -17.87 -19.67 -3.55
N ILE A 124 -18.39 -18.86 -4.48
CA ILE A 124 -19.63 -19.09 -5.25
C ILE A 124 -20.95 -18.86 -4.48
N ARG A 125 -21.51 -17.67 -4.64
CA ARG A 125 -22.92 -17.52 -5.06
C ARG A 125 -23.17 -16.19 -5.75
#